data_AF-D6LEQ1-F1
#
_entry.id   AF-D6LEQ1-F1
#
_cell.length_a   1.000
_cell.length_b   1.000
_cell.length_c   1.000
_cell.angle_alpha   90.00
_cell.angle_beta   90.00
_cell.angle_gamma   90.00
#
_symmetry.space_group_name_H-M   'P 1'
#
loop_
_entity.id
_entity.type
_entity.pdbx_description
1 polymer ?
#
loop_
_entity_poly.entity_id
_entity_poly.type
_entity_poly.pdbx_seq_one_letter_code
_entity_poly.pdbx_strand_id
1 'polypeptide(L)'
;MPDKFLDRISGANEEEIEASVKGFAEVMGEYVKGLGASGVPGAMNGGSEDKKYTKDDFSKMTLSERTELFNTNKKLYDELKGE
;
A
#
# COMPACT_ATOMS: atom_id res chain seq x y z
N MET A 1 -3.02 -5.47 -14.39
CA MET A 1 -3.96 -4.34 -14.53
C MET A 1 -5.19 -4.90 -15.22
N PRO A 2 -6.40 -4.85 -14.64
CA PRO A 2 -7.58 -5.43 -15.27
C PRO A 2 -7.82 -4.90 -16.69
N ASP A 3 -8.07 -5.79 -17.65
CA ASP A 3 -8.17 -5.45 -19.09
C ASP A 3 -9.27 -4.40 -19.38
N LYS A 4 -10.29 -4.37 -18.51
CA LYS A 4 -11.35 -3.33 -18.49
C LYS A 4 -10.83 -1.90 -18.33
N PHE A 5 -9.56 -1.69 -17.96
CA PHE A 5 -8.95 -0.35 -17.88
C PHE A 5 -8.31 0.11 -19.18
N LEU A 6 -8.00 -0.81 -20.10
CA LEU A 6 -7.28 -0.48 -21.33
C LEU A 6 -8.23 0.02 -22.44
N ASP A 7 -9.54 -0.22 -22.30
CA ASP A 7 -10.50 -0.12 -23.42
C ASP A 7 -11.63 0.91 -23.20
N ARG A 8 -11.48 1.87 -22.25
CA ARG A 8 -12.64 2.64 -21.73
C ARG A 8 -12.76 4.10 -22.07
N ILE A 9 -11.74 4.75 -22.63
CA ILE A 9 -11.89 6.13 -23.13
C ILE A 9 -11.94 6.06 -24.64
N SER A 10 -13.15 6.14 -25.18
CA SER A 10 -13.42 6.05 -26.62
C SER A 10 -14.67 6.88 -26.95
N GLY A 11 -14.69 7.49 -28.12
CA GLY A 11 -15.85 8.23 -28.62
C GLY A 11 -15.50 8.96 -29.91
N ALA A 12 -16.50 9.15 -30.78
CA ALA A 12 -16.36 9.90 -32.02
C ALA A 12 -16.75 11.39 -31.85
N ASN A 13 -17.39 11.74 -30.74
CA ASN A 13 -17.81 13.09 -30.39
C ASN A 13 -17.68 13.36 -28.87
N GLU A 14 -17.90 14.61 -28.46
CA GLU A 14 -17.67 15.08 -27.09
C GLU A 14 -18.57 14.40 -26.05
N GLU A 15 -19.86 14.23 -26.33
CA GLU A 15 -20.81 13.56 -25.43
C GLU A 15 -20.42 12.10 -25.15
N GLU A 16 -19.98 11.38 -26.19
CA GLU A 16 -19.49 10.00 -26.06
C GLU A 16 -18.21 9.93 -25.23
N ILE A 17 -17.30 10.89 -25.42
CA ILE A 17 -16.06 10.98 -24.64
C ILE A 17 -16.39 11.26 -23.17
N GLU A 18 -17.26 12.22 -22.87
CA GLU A 18 -17.66 12.54 -21.49
C GLU A 18 -18.33 11.34 -20.79
N ALA A 19 -19.21 10.62 -21.49
CA ALA A 19 -19.84 9.41 -20.97
C ALA A 19 -18.80 8.33 -20.66
N SER A 20 -17.83 8.14 -21.55
CA SER A 20 -16.75 7.14 -21.39
C SER A 20 -15.82 7.47 -20.21
N VAL A 21 -15.48 8.76 -20.04
CA VAL A 21 -14.65 9.25 -18.92
C VAL A 21 -15.37 9.10 -17.58
N LYS A 22 -16.68 9.41 -17.54
CA LYS A 22 -17.49 9.24 -16.33
C LYS A 22 -17.56 7.77 -15.92
N GLY A 23 -17.83 6.87 -16.87
CA GLY A 23 -17.84 5.43 -16.61
C GLY A 23 -16.47 4.89 -16.16
N PHE A 24 -15.39 5.41 -16.73
CA PHE A 24 -14.04 5.10 -16.26
C PHE A 24 -13.79 5.52 -14.80
N ALA A 25 -14.17 6.75 -14.44
CA ALA A 25 -14.00 7.27 -13.08
C ALA A 25 -14.79 6.45 -12.04
N GLU A 26 -16.00 6.04 -12.38
CA GLU A 26 -16.82 5.16 -11.53
C GLU A 26 -16.15 3.81 -11.30
N VAL A 27 -15.64 3.16 -12.36
CA VAL A 27 -14.98 1.86 -12.23
C VAL A 27 -13.63 1.96 -11.52
N MET A 28 -12.90 3.07 -11.69
CA MET A 28 -11.72 3.35 -10.88
C MET A 28 -12.08 3.53 -9.41
N GLY A 29 -13.15 4.26 -9.11
CA GLY A 29 -13.66 4.42 -7.75
C GLY A 29 -14.03 3.09 -7.11
N GLU A 30 -14.72 2.22 -7.82
CA GLU A 30 -15.05 0.86 -7.35
C GLU A 30 -13.83 -0.04 -7.22
N TYR A 31 -12.89 0.02 -8.16
CA TYR A 31 -11.64 -0.74 -8.09
C TYR A 31 -10.82 -0.32 -6.87
N VAL A 32 -10.66 0.98 -6.63
CA VAL A 32 -9.95 1.52 -5.46
C VAL A 32 -10.68 1.17 -4.16
N LYS A 33 -12.02 1.21 -4.14
CA LYS A 33 -12.80 0.72 -2.98
C LYS A 33 -12.64 -0.78 -2.77
N GLY A 34 -12.60 -1.58 -3.84
CA GLY A 34 -12.32 -3.02 -3.79
C GLY A 34 -10.89 -3.34 -3.35
N LEU A 35 -9.94 -2.45 -3.60
CA LEU A 35 -8.61 -2.47 -2.98
C LEU A 35 -8.65 -2.13 -1.48
N GLY A 36 -9.80 -1.72 -0.93
CA GLY A 36 -10.05 -1.39 0.48
C GLY A 36 -9.90 -2.53 1.50
N ALA A 37 -9.34 -3.68 1.10
CA ALA A 37 -8.80 -4.69 2.02
C ALA A 37 -7.46 -5.29 1.55
N SER A 38 -6.93 -4.90 0.39
CA SER A 38 -5.74 -5.54 -0.23
C SER A 38 -4.76 -4.59 -0.91
N GLY A 39 -5.10 -3.30 -1.06
CA GLY A 39 -4.27 -2.30 -1.75
C GLY A 39 -4.26 -0.90 -1.13
N VAL A 40 -5.17 -0.61 -0.19
CA VAL A 40 -4.87 0.36 0.87
C VAL A 40 -4.11 -0.41 1.95
N PRO A 41 -3.02 0.11 2.52
CA PRO A 41 -2.57 -0.33 3.85
C PRO A 41 -3.68 0.01 4.88
N GLY A 42 -4.80 -0.74 4.83
CA GLY A 42 -5.92 -0.64 5.77
C GLY A 42 -5.53 -1.13 7.15
N ALA A 43 -4.39 -1.81 7.24
CA ALA A 43 -3.60 -1.83 8.44
C ALA A 43 -2.49 -0.77 8.30
N MET A 44 -2.61 0.30 9.08
CA MET A 44 -1.44 1.10 9.49
C MET A 44 -0.54 0.29 10.46
N ASN A 45 -0.59 -1.05 10.38
CA ASN A 45 0.33 -1.98 10.98
C ASN A 45 1.48 -2.14 9.97
N GLY A 46 2.44 -1.22 10.02
CA GLY A 46 3.74 -1.42 9.40
C GLY A 46 4.24 -2.82 9.73
N GLY A 47 4.48 -3.61 8.69
CA GLY A 47 4.50 -5.06 8.75
C GLY A 47 5.39 -5.65 9.84
N SER A 48 4.78 -6.45 10.71
CA SER A 48 5.34 -7.60 11.43
C SER A 48 4.22 -8.10 12.35
N GLU A 49 3.18 -8.72 11.78
CA GLU A 49 2.46 -9.70 12.60
C GLU A 49 3.49 -10.83 12.89
N ASP A 50 3.64 -11.14 14.17
CA ASP A 50 4.32 -12.32 14.74
C ASP A 50 5.79 -12.25 15.16
N LYS A 51 6.58 -11.23 14.81
CA LYS A 51 7.94 -11.08 15.38
C LYS A 51 8.01 -9.95 16.40
N LYS A 52 7.61 -10.25 17.63
CA LYS A 52 7.85 -9.39 18.80
C LYS A 52 9.33 -9.42 19.16
N TYR A 53 10.17 -8.65 18.46
CA TYR A 53 11.51 -8.36 18.95
C TYR A 53 11.36 -7.61 20.29
N THR A 54 12.08 -8.06 21.31
CA THR A 54 12.18 -7.31 22.56
C THR A 54 13.33 -6.29 22.48
N LYS A 55 13.37 -5.33 23.41
CA LYS A 55 14.50 -4.38 23.51
C LYS A 55 15.83 -5.11 23.79
N ASP A 56 15.77 -6.24 24.51
CA ASP A 56 16.92 -7.10 24.74
C ASP A 56 17.42 -7.77 23.46
N ASP A 57 16.51 -8.19 22.57
CA ASP A 57 16.87 -8.76 21.27
C ASP A 57 17.48 -7.68 20.36
N PHE A 58 16.87 -6.50 20.32
CA PHE A 58 17.38 -5.36 19.55
C PHE A 58 18.79 -4.94 20.00
N SER A 59 19.07 -5.00 21.30
CA SER A 59 20.38 -4.66 21.86
C SER A 59 21.47 -5.68 21.48
N LYS A 60 21.09 -6.90 21.10
CA LYS A 60 22.00 -7.98 20.68
C LYS A 60 22.17 -8.05 19.16
N MET A 61 21.35 -7.34 18.39
CA MET A 61 21.45 -7.32 16.93
C MET A 61 22.75 -6.67 16.45
N THR A 62 23.31 -7.24 15.38
CA THR A 62 24.41 -6.64 14.64
C THR A 62 23.97 -5.35 13.94
N LEU A 63 24.94 -4.58 13.45
CA LEU A 63 24.63 -3.38 12.66
C LEU A 63 23.83 -3.71 11.39
N SER A 64 24.18 -4.81 10.71
CA SER A 64 23.50 -5.22 9.47
C SER A 64 22.03 -5.55 9.72
N GLU A 65 21.73 -6.30 10.77
CA GLU A 65 20.35 -6.66 11.14
C GLU A 65 19.54 -5.45 11.54
N ARG A 66 20.15 -4.47 12.25
CA ARG A 66 19.51 -3.21 12.58
C ARG A 66 19.23 -2.35 11.35
N THR A 67 20.14 -2.33 10.37
CA THR A 67 19.93 -1.63 9.09
C THR A 67 18.82 -2.27 8.26
N GLU A 68 18.76 -3.60 8.22
CA GLU A 68 17.68 -4.31 7.55
C GLU A 68 16.33 -4.02 8.23
N LEU A 69 16.28 -4.08 9.56
CA LEU A 69 15.08 -3.72 10.33
C LEU A 69 14.64 -2.27 10.07
N PHE A 70 15.57 -1.32 9.99
CA PHE A 70 15.27 0.07 9.67
C PHE A 70 14.63 0.23 8.27
N ASN A 71 15.13 -0.49 7.28
CA ASN A 71 14.63 -0.43 5.90
C ASN A 71 13.29 -1.16 5.73
N THR A 72 13.07 -2.25 6.47
CA THR A 72 11.87 -3.08 6.36
C THR A 72 10.75 -2.63 7.29
N ASN A 73 11.07 -2.19 8.52
CA ASN A 73 10.10 -1.72 9.52
C ASN A 73 10.69 -0.62 10.42
N LYS A 74 10.76 0.60 9.88
CA LYS A 74 11.23 1.80 10.57
C LYS A 74 10.51 2.06 11.90
N LYS A 75 9.19 1.85 11.97
CA LYS A 75 8.39 2.09 13.17
C LYS A 75 8.83 1.19 14.33
N LEU A 76 9.04 -0.10 14.06
CA LEU A 76 9.52 -1.06 15.05
C LEU A 76 10.96 -0.76 15.48
N TYR A 77 11.82 -0.36 14.52
CA TYR A 77 13.17 0.10 14.84
C TYR A 77 13.15 1.29 15.82
N ASP A 78 12.35 2.31 15.55
CA ASP A 78 12.26 3.52 16.39
C ASP A 78 11.70 3.18 17.79
N GLU A 79 10.68 2.31 17.86
CA GLU A 79 10.09 1.83 19.13
C GLU A 79 11.09 1.04 19.99
N LEU A 80 11.91 0.19 19.38
CA LEU A 80 12.92 -0.62 20.07
C LEU A 80 14.16 0.17 20.46
N LYS A 81 14.54 1.16 19.65
CA LYS A 81 15.66 2.07 19.93
C LYS A 81 15.37 2.93 21.16
N GLY A 82 14.12 3.31 21.39
CA GLY A 82 13.69 4.14 22.51
C GLY A 82 14.16 5.59 22.36
N GLU A 83 13.25 6.46 21.92
CA GLU A 83 13.33 7.91 22.18
C GLU A 83 12.42 8.28 23.36
#